data_AF-A0A2N0V928-F1
#
_entry.id   AF-A0A2N0V928-F1
#
_cell.length_a   1.000
_cell.length_b   1.000
_cell.length_c   1.000
_cell.angle_alpha   90.00
_cell.angle_beta   90.00
_cell.angle_gamma   90.00
#
_symmetry.space_group_name_H-M   'P 1'
#
loop_
_entity.id
_entity.type
_entity.pdbx_description
1 polymer ?
#
loop_
_entity_poly.entity_id
_entity_poly.type
_entity_poly.pdbx_seq_one_letter_code
_entity_poly.pdbx_strand_id
1 'polypeptide(L)'
;MRDQPWSKDLYHSNTTFNKNTSEIEHKDSISYLQAKHNKICSTSIINVRLWDKAKWFGTLYAFIPYSPIPILGLGFRNVTEGLKIFNGWRKRFGNIDANEEINISIITGIDKNNPHNYKVMVSHNIDILGNKNSTLLMCVNRFHTMTPNNSINLDNFKKYLSRGLGYLLIPAQYSENSPPEMAEQKYWIKKNKIKIIEAWKIGNHDIEASAINENDIPIIPDNVANPPVFEILHKRGKA
;
A
#
# COMPACT_ATOMS: atom_id res chain seq x y z
N MET A 1 -17.48 -40.70 -7.19
CA MET A 1 -17.42 -39.54 -6.27
C MET A 1 -15.95 -39.20 -6.06
N ARG A 2 -15.59 -37.92 -5.94
CA ARG A 2 -14.21 -37.53 -5.60
C ARG A 2 -14.06 -37.52 -4.09
N ASP A 3 -13.07 -38.25 -3.57
CA ASP A 3 -12.89 -38.50 -2.13
C ASP A 3 -12.10 -37.42 -1.38
N GLN A 4 -11.72 -36.32 -2.04
CA GLN A 4 -11.01 -35.20 -1.42
C GLN A 4 -11.42 -33.85 -2.03
N PRO A 5 -11.41 -32.75 -1.24
CA PRO A 5 -11.76 -31.42 -1.71
C PRO A 5 -10.72 -30.85 -2.69
N TRP A 6 -11.20 -30.06 -3.66
CA TRP A 6 -10.41 -29.38 -4.70
C TRP A 6 -9.27 -28.48 -4.19
N SER A 7 -9.26 -28.18 -2.89
CA SER A 7 -8.28 -27.31 -2.24
C SER A 7 -6.93 -27.95 -1.98
N LYS A 8 -6.77 -29.27 -2.21
CA LYS A 8 -5.53 -29.99 -1.86
C LYS A 8 -4.37 -29.72 -2.83
N ASP A 9 -4.65 -29.29 -4.06
CA ASP A 9 -3.63 -29.05 -5.10
C ASP A 9 -3.08 -27.61 -5.13
N LEU A 10 -3.56 -26.71 -4.26
CA LEU A 10 -3.16 -25.29 -4.25
C LEU A 10 -1.76 -25.01 -3.68
N TYR A 11 -1.02 -26.04 -3.23
CA TYR A 11 0.27 -25.86 -2.54
C TYR A 11 1.51 -26.31 -3.33
N HIS A 12 1.39 -26.58 -4.64
CA HIS A 12 2.55 -26.84 -5.50
C HIS A 12 2.73 -25.71 -6.51
N SER A 13 3.36 -24.62 -6.09
CA SER A 13 3.73 -23.50 -6.96
C SER A 13 4.99 -23.83 -7.78
N ASN A 14 4.81 -24.47 -8.95
CA ASN A 14 5.85 -24.57 -9.99
C ASN A 14 5.52 -23.67 -11.18
N THR A 15 5.07 -22.44 -10.94
CA THR A 15 4.71 -21.53 -12.03
C THR A 15 5.91 -20.67 -12.41
N THR A 16 6.64 -21.08 -13.44
CA THR A 16 7.60 -20.25 -14.17
C THR A 16 6.87 -19.42 -15.23
N PHE A 17 7.14 -18.12 -15.26
CA PHE A 17 6.54 -17.19 -16.22
C PHE A 17 7.58 -16.74 -17.25
N ASN A 18 7.33 -17.04 -18.53
CA ASN A 18 8.19 -16.64 -19.64
C ASN A 18 8.01 -15.15 -19.96
N LYS A 19 9.13 -14.46 -20.21
CA LYS A 19 9.22 -13.04 -20.53
C LYS A 19 9.55 -12.87 -22.01
N ASN A 20 8.54 -12.64 -22.85
CA ASN A 20 8.76 -12.19 -24.23
C ASN A 20 8.19 -10.78 -24.43
N THR A 21 9.06 -9.90 -24.90
CA THR A 21 8.87 -8.48 -25.20
C THR A 21 8.63 -8.29 -26.69
N SER A 22 7.53 -7.62 -27.05
CA SER A 22 7.41 -6.88 -28.31
C SER A 22 6.43 -5.71 -28.09
N GLU A 23 6.78 -4.57 -28.67
CA GLU A 23 6.16 -3.24 -28.47
C GLU A 23 4.87 -3.05 -29.28
N ILE A 24 4.10 -2.01 -28.93
CA ILE A 24 3.27 -1.11 -29.80
C ILE A 24 1.82 -0.79 -29.26
N GLU A 25 1.55 0.53 -29.23
CA GLU A 25 0.33 1.38 -29.27
C GLU A 25 -0.99 1.14 -28.50
N HIS A 26 -1.43 2.22 -27.84
CA HIS A 26 -2.57 2.38 -26.92
C HIS A 26 -3.95 2.54 -27.60
N LYS A 27 -4.94 1.73 -27.20
CA LYS A 27 -6.37 2.04 -27.38
C LYS A 27 -7.29 1.31 -26.38
N ASP A 28 -8.25 2.06 -25.84
CA ASP A 28 -9.51 1.71 -25.17
C ASP A 28 -9.48 0.87 -23.86
N SER A 29 -10.06 1.45 -22.80
CA SER A 29 -10.25 0.79 -21.49
C SER A 29 -11.34 -0.29 -21.59
N ILE A 30 -10.97 -1.54 -21.27
CA ILE A 30 -11.87 -2.70 -21.35
C ILE A 30 -12.78 -2.74 -20.10
N SER A 31 -14.10 -2.83 -20.32
CA SER A 31 -15.08 -3.09 -19.25
C SER A 31 -14.82 -4.43 -18.55
N TYR A 32 -14.86 -4.46 -17.21
CA TYR A 32 -14.66 -5.67 -16.38
C TYR A 32 -15.53 -6.85 -16.83
N LEU A 33 -16.78 -6.57 -17.19
CA LEU A 33 -17.77 -7.59 -17.60
C LEU A 33 -17.49 -8.16 -18.99
N GLN A 34 -16.63 -7.51 -19.78
CA GLN A 34 -16.33 -7.86 -21.17
C GLN A 34 -14.88 -8.31 -21.37
N ALA A 35 -14.04 -8.21 -20.33
CA ALA A 35 -12.65 -8.64 -20.36
C ALA A 35 -12.56 -10.18 -20.43
N LYS A 36 -11.92 -10.70 -21.49
CA LYS A 36 -11.53 -12.11 -21.55
C LYS A 36 -10.57 -12.42 -20.40
N HIS A 37 -10.68 -13.59 -19.76
CA HIS A 37 -9.89 -13.93 -18.57
C HIS A 37 -8.36 -13.87 -18.81
N ASN A 38 -7.90 -14.12 -20.03
CA ASN A 38 -6.49 -13.99 -20.44
C ASN A 38 -6.00 -12.54 -20.62
N LYS A 39 -6.90 -11.56 -20.49
CA LYS A 39 -6.65 -10.11 -20.48
C LYS A 39 -6.75 -9.52 -19.07
N ILE A 40 -6.80 -10.34 -18.03
CA ILE A 40 -6.77 -9.89 -16.64
C ILE A 40 -5.42 -10.27 -16.04
N CYS A 41 -4.66 -9.28 -15.57
CA CYS A 41 -3.47 -9.54 -14.78
C CYS A 41 -3.78 -9.19 -13.34
N SER A 42 -3.70 -10.19 -12.47
CA SER A 42 -3.77 -9.98 -11.03
C SER A 42 -2.36 -10.01 -10.47
N THR A 43 -1.83 -8.84 -10.16
CA THR A 43 -0.59 -8.71 -9.41
C THR A 43 -0.93 -8.13 -8.05
N SER A 44 -0.75 -8.90 -7.00
CA SER A 44 -0.89 -8.37 -5.65
C SER A 44 0.24 -8.85 -4.75
N ILE A 45 0.85 -7.89 -4.05
CA ILE A 45 1.72 -8.17 -2.90
C ILE A 45 0.92 -8.46 -1.62
N ILE A 46 -0.41 -8.37 -1.68
CA ILE A 46 -1.33 -8.50 -0.55
C ILE A 46 -1.98 -9.89 -0.61
N ASN A 47 -1.56 -10.76 0.31
CA ASN A 47 -2.34 -11.96 0.62
C ASN A 47 -3.47 -11.56 1.57
N VAL A 48 -4.69 -11.37 1.03
CA VAL A 48 -5.90 -10.96 1.76
C VAL A 48 -6.08 -11.72 3.07
N ARG A 49 -6.06 -13.07 3.01
CA ARG A 49 -6.26 -13.92 4.17
C ARG A 49 -5.20 -13.70 5.24
N LEU A 50 -3.95 -13.50 4.83
CA LEU A 50 -2.85 -13.27 5.76
C LEU A 50 -2.93 -11.90 6.43
N TRP A 51 -3.25 -10.85 5.66
CA TRP A 51 -3.47 -9.51 6.18
C TRP A 51 -4.65 -9.45 7.16
N ASP A 52 -5.73 -10.15 6.86
CA ASP A 52 -6.92 -10.23 7.72
C ASP A 52 -6.65 -10.93 9.04
N LYS A 53 -5.76 -11.94 9.03
CA LYS A 53 -5.29 -12.63 10.23
C LYS A 53 -4.26 -11.82 11.02
N ALA A 54 -3.40 -11.07 10.34
CA ALA A 54 -2.38 -10.22 10.95
C ALA A 54 -2.98 -9.04 11.71
N LYS A 55 -4.19 -8.59 11.33
CA LYS A 55 -4.91 -7.49 11.99
C LYS A 55 -4.03 -6.25 12.07
N TRP A 56 -3.69 -5.70 10.90
CA TRP A 56 -2.96 -4.44 10.81
C TRP A 56 -3.76 -3.34 11.53
N PHE A 57 -3.11 -2.71 12.51
CA PHE A 57 -3.74 -1.77 13.42
C PHE A 57 -3.17 -0.35 13.35
N GLY A 58 -1.99 -0.16 12.75
CA GLY A 58 -1.46 1.18 12.62
C GLY A 58 -0.06 1.22 12.07
N THR A 59 0.48 2.42 12.01
CA THR A 59 1.83 2.70 11.54
C THR A 59 2.60 3.43 12.63
N LEU A 60 3.83 3.00 12.89
CA LEU A 60 4.75 3.70 13.77
C LEU A 60 5.85 4.36 12.97
N TYR A 61 6.44 5.41 13.54
CA TYR A 61 7.68 5.99 13.07
C TYR A 61 8.72 5.86 14.18
N ALA A 62 9.95 5.51 13.80
CA ALA A 62 11.05 5.48 14.74
C ALA A 62 12.33 6.05 14.15
N PHE A 63 13.12 6.63 15.03
CA PHE A 63 14.36 7.33 14.73
C PHE A 63 15.42 6.81 15.68
N ILE A 64 16.31 5.96 15.16
CA ILE A 64 17.38 5.38 15.98
C ILE A 64 18.48 6.44 16.14
N PRO A 65 18.96 6.71 17.37
CA PRO A 65 20.14 7.54 17.59
C PRO A 65 21.30 7.11 16.68
N TYR A 66 21.98 8.08 16.06
CA TYR A 66 23.10 7.85 15.13
C TYR A 66 22.76 7.15 13.80
N SER A 67 21.50 6.77 13.55
CA SER A 67 21.06 6.33 12.23
C SER A 67 20.41 7.49 11.46
N PRO A 68 20.87 7.80 10.24
CA PRO A 68 20.23 8.83 9.42
C PRO A 68 18.99 8.31 8.67
N ILE A 69 18.72 7.00 8.71
CA ILE A 69 17.62 6.34 8.01
C ILE A 69 16.42 6.19 8.97
N PRO A 70 15.25 6.78 8.65
CA PRO A 70 14.06 6.63 9.46
C PRO A 70 13.38 5.27 9.26
N ILE A 71 12.56 4.88 10.22
CA ILE A 71 11.80 3.63 10.20
C ILE A 71 10.30 3.94 10.07
N LEU A 72 9.62 3.20 9.19
CA LEU A 72 8.17 3.11 9.12
C LEU A 72 7.78 1.67 9.45
N GLY A 73 7.11 1.46 10.58
CA GLY A 73 6.67 0.14 11.02
C GLY A 73 5.19 -0.09 10.79
N LEU A 74 4.81 -1.24 10.25
CA LEU A 74 3.42 -1.70 10.21
C LEU A 74 3.11 -2.48 11.49
N GLY A 75 2.25 -1.92 12.33
CA GLY A 75 1.86 -2.48 13.63
C GLY A 75 0.74 -3.50 13.49
N PHE A 76 0.98 -4.74 13.89
CA PHE A 76 0.03 -5.85 13.82
C PHE A 76 -0.42 -6.28 15.21
N ARG A 77 -1.73 -6.52 15.40
CA ARG A 77 -2.22 -7.16 16.64
C ARG A 77 -1.81 -8.63 16.72
N ASN A 78 -1.71 -9.30 15.57
CA ASN A 78 -1.13 -10.65 15.49
C ASN A 78 0.21 -10.57 14.75
N VAL A 79 1.28 -10.30 15.51
CA VAL A 79 2.62 -10.13 14.94
C VAL A 79 3.09 -11.39 14.22
N THR A 80 2.76 -12.60 14.70
CA THR A 80 3.16 -13.86 14.06
C THR A 80 2.66 -13.95 12.61
N GLU A 81 1.43 -13.53 12.34
CA GLU A 81 0.90 -13.47 10.98
C GLU A 81 1.47 -12.28 10.20
N GLY A 82 1.75 -11.16 10.86
CA GLY A 82 2.47 -10.01 10.28
C GLY A 82 3.88 -10.37 9.79
N LEU A 83 4.62 -11.17 10.56
CA LEU A 83 5.96 -11.66 10.20
C LEU A 83 5.92 -12.54 8.95
N LYS A 84 4.85 -13.31 8.74
CA LYS A 84 4.67 -14.10 7.51
C LYS A 84 4.52 -13.22 6.28
N ILE A 85 3.87 -12.05 6.40
CA ILE A 85 3.77 -11.06 5.30
C ILE A 85 5.18 -10.60 4.91
N PHE A 86 5.96 -10.13 5.89
CA PHE A 86 7.31 -9.63 5.65
C PHE A 86 8.29 -10.71 5.20
N ASN A 87 8.16 -11.94 5.69
CA ASN A 87 8.94 -13.08 5.20
C ASN A 87 8.60 -13.38 3.73
N GLY A 88 7.32 -13.36 3.36
CA GLY A 88 6.88 -13.51 1.97
C GLY A 88 7.44 -12.41 1.07
N TRP A 89 7.37 -11.16 1.51
CA TRP A 89 7.98 -10.03 0.80
C TRP A 89 9.49 -10.16 0.68
N ARG A 90 10.21 -10.50 1.76
CA ARG A 90 11.67 -10.68 1.71
C ARG A 90 12.10 -11.82 0.80
N LYS A 91 11.35 -12.93 0.76
CA LYS A 91 11.61 -14.04 -0.18
C LYS A 91 11.45 -13.59 -1.64
N ARG A 92 10.52 -12.66 -1.90
CA ARG A 92 10.21 -12.20 -3.27
C ARG A 92 11.08 -11.03 -3.72
N PHE A 93 11.33 -10.06 -2.84
CA PHE A 93 11.96 -8.77 -3.17
C PHE A 93 13.34 -8.60 -2.53
N GLY A 94 13.73 -9.49 -1.61
CA GLY A 94 14.96 -9.36 -0.83
C GLY A 94 14.82 -8.44 0.39
N ASN A 95 15.96 -8.16 1.02
CA ASN A 95 16.06 -7.19 2.13
C ASN A 95 16.13 -5.74 1.64
N ILE A 96 16.28 -5.52 0.33
CA ILE A 96 16.21 -4.21 -0.33
C ILE A 96 15.22 -4.38 -1.49
N ASP A 97 14.11 -3.66 -1.45
CA ASP A 97 13.13 -3.66 -2.55
C ASP A 97 13.59 -2.73 -3.68
N ALA A 98 14.65 -3.16 -4.38
CA ALA A 98 15.36 -2.36 -5.38
C ALA A 98 14.48 -1.98 -6.60
N ASN A 99 13.50 -2.82 -6.93
CA ASN A 99 12.54 -2.55 -8.01
C ASN A 99 11.35 -1.71 -7.54
N GLU A 100 11.29 -1.38 -6.23
CA GLU A 100 10.19 -0.65 -5.60
C GLU A 100 8.83 -1.32 -5.88
N GLU A 101 8.72 -2.65 -5.77
CA GLU A 101 7.47 -3.40 -6.01
C GLU A 101 6.44 -3.15 -4.91
N ILE A 102 6.89 -2.90 -3.67
CA ILE A 102 6.03 -2.48 -2.56
C ILE A 102 5.83 -0.97 -2.65
N ASN A 103 4.61 -0.54 -2.92
CA ASN A 103 4.25 0.87 -2.84
C ASN A 103 3.63 1.21 -1.48
N ILE A 104 4.20 2.20 -0.80
CA ILE A 104 3.64 2.81 0.40
C ILE A 104 3.23 4.24 0.05
N SER A 105 1.95 4.55 0.28
CA SER A 105 1.41 5.90 0.11
C SER A 105 0.91 6.44 1.45
N ILE A 106 1.27 7.67 1.78
CA ILE A 106 0.73 8.44 2.91
C ILE A 106 -0.18 9.51 2.34
N ILE A 107 -1.47 9.43 2.66
CA ILE A 107 -2.50 10.34 2.17
C ILE A 107 -2.86 11.30 3.30
N THR A 108 -2.42 12.55 3.21
CA THR A 108 -2.66 13.60 4.23
C THR A 108 -3.88 14.45 3.91
N GLY A 109 -4.40 15.17 4.90
CA GLY A 109 -5.49 16.12 4.68
C GLY A 109 -6.81 15.45 4.29
N ILE A 110 -7.07 14.27 4.85
CA ILE A 110 -8.29 13.48 4.60
C ILE A 110 -9.51 13.97 5.41
N ASP A 111 -9.29 14.79 6.43
CA ASP A 111 -10.33 15.27 7.35
C ASP A 111 -10.00 16.68 7.82
N LYS A 112 -10.81 17.66 7.41
CA LYS A 112 -10.66 19.07 7.80
C LYS A 112 -10.90 19.32 9.29
N ASN A 113 -11.71 18.49 9.94
CA ASN A 113 -12.01 18.64 11.36
C ASN A 113 -10.90 18.05 12.21
N ASN A 114 -10.12 17.12 11.65
CA ASN A 114 -8.96 16.51 12.30
C ASN A 114 -7.74 16.59 11.36
N PRO A 115 -7.09 17.75 11.23
CA PRO A 115 -6.08 18.00 10.18
C PRO A 115 -4.85 17.10 10.21
N HIS A 116 -4.58 16.46 11.36
CA HIS A 116 -3.47 15.53 11.54
C HIS A 116 -3.82 14.09 11.13
N ASN A 117 -5.09 13.80 10.85
CA ASN A 117 -5.48 12.50 10.34
C ASN A 117 -4.89 12.27 8.94
N TYR A 118 -4.41 11.06 8.71
CA TYR A 118 -3.88 10.64 7.42
C TYR A 118 -4.13 9.15 7.22
N LYS A 119 -4.08 8.67 5.99
CA LYS A 119 -4.13 7.24 5.68
C LYS A 119 -2.76 6.75 5.25
N VAL A 120 -2.40 5.55 5.68
CA VAL A 120 -1.28 4.79 5.10
C VAL A 120 -1.86 3.71 4.23
N MET A 121 -1.36 3.58 3.01
CA MET A 121 -1.78 2.59 2.04
C MET A 121 -0.59 1.74 1.62
N VAL A 122 -0.81 0.43 1.56
CA VAL A 122 0.10 -0.57 1.01
C VAL A 122 -0.52 -1.12 -0.26
N SER A 123 0.22 -1.03 -1.37
CA SER A 123 -0.20 -1.46 -2.70
C SER A 123 0.97 -2.05 -3.47
N HIS A 124 0.68 -2.74 -4.57
CA HIS A 124 1.73 -3.05 -5.55
C HIS A 124 2.04 -1.78 -6.34
N ASN A 125 3.32 -1.50 -6.59
CA ASN A 125 3.69 -0.42 -7.49
C ASN A 125 3.26 -0.79 -8.91
N ILE A 126 2.28 -0.09 -9.46
CA ILE A 126 1.73 -0.42 -10.78
C ILE A 126 2.54 0.22 -11.92
N ASP A 127 3.35 1.24 -11.62
CA ASP A 127 4.17 1.94 -12.62
C ASP A 127 5.24 1.00 -13.22
N ILE A 128 5.70 0.02 -12.41
CA ILE A 128 6.68 -0.98 -12.84
C ILE A 128 6.08 -2.13 -13.67
N LEU A 129 4.75 -2.27 -13.68
CA LEU A 129 4.09 -3.33 -14.43
C LEU A 129 4.04 -3.03 -15.94
N GLY A 130 4.34 -1.79 -16.31
CA GLY A 130 4.30 -1.29 -17.68
C GLY A 130 2.87 -1.20 -18.22
N ASN A 131 2.66 -0.29 -19.17
CA ASN A 131 1.43 -0.22 -19.96
C ASN A 131 1.35 -1.42 -20.92
N LYS A 132 1.06 -2.61 -20.41
CA LYS A 132 0.71 -3.77 -21.25
C LYS A 132 -0.72 -3.57 -21.74
N ASN A 133 -0.86 -3.06 -22.96
CA ASN A 133 -2.16 -2.76 -23.55
C ASN A 133 -3.15 -3.92 -23.42
N SER A 134 -4.38 -3.56 -23.06
CA SER A 134 -5.52 -4.45 -22.90
C SER A 134 -5.44 -5.45 -21.75
N THR A 135 -4.71 -5.13 -20.69
CA THR A 135 -4.77 -5.92 -19.45
C THR A 135 -5.54 -5.16 -18.38
N LEU A 136 -6.72 -5.65 -18.02
CA LEU A 136 -7.38 -5.21 -16.80
C LEU A 136 -6.49 -5.58 -15.62
N LEU A 137 -5.90 -4.57 -14.99
CA LEU A 137 -5.05 -4.75 -13.82
C LEU A 137 -5.92 -4.78 -12.56
N MET A 138 -5.93 -5.92 -11.88
CA MET A 138 -6.60 -6.06 -10.59
C MET A 138 -5.57 -6.08 -9.48
N CYS A 139 -5.46 -4.96 -8.76
CA CYS A 139 -4.60 -4.85 -7.59
C CYS A 139 -5.44 -4.83 -6.31
N VAL A 140 -5.10 -5.72 -5.37
CA VAL A 140 -5.59 -5.62 -4.01
C VAL A 140 -4.65 -4.74 -3.21
N ASN A 141 -5.23 -3.75 -2.53
CA ASN A 141 -4.52 -2.84 -1.65
C ASN A 141 -5.09 -2.94 -0.22
N ARG A 142 -4.31 -2.47 0.75
CA ARG A 142 -4.74 -2.31 2.15
C ARG A 142 -4.43 -0.88 2.57
N PHE A 143 -5.32 -0.25 3.31
CA PHE A 143 -5.03 1.04 3.92
C PHE A 143 -5.54 1.09 5.35
N HIS A 144 -4.97 2.00 6.14
CA HIS A 144 -5.33 2.23 7.53
C HIS A 144 -5.34 3.73 7.82
N THR A 145 -6.39 4.21 8.49
CA THR A 145 -6.50 5.60 8.94
C THR A 145 -5.76 5.78 10.26
N MET A 146 -4.80 6.69 10.29
CA MET A 146 -4.07 7.11 11.48
C MET A 146 -4.72 8.37 12.04
N THR A 147 -4.97 8.39 13.35
CA THR A 147 -5.60 9.52 14.07
C THR A 147 -4.68 10.07 15.16
N PRO A 148 -3.50 10.63 14.81
CA PRO A 148 -2.59 11.17 15.80
C PRO A 148 -3.09 12.51 16.36
N ASN A 149 -2.73 12.82 17.59
CA ASN A 149 -3.06 14.11 18.22
C ASN A 149 -2.27 15.31 17.64
N ASN A 150 -1.18 15.05 16.90
CA ASN A 150 -0.32 16.06 16.28
C ASN A 150 0.44 15.48 15.07
N SER A 151 1.14 16.33 14.32
CA SER A 151 1.89 15.93 13.13
C SER A 151 3.36 15.55 13.39
N ILE A 152 3.85 15.66 14.63
CA ILE A 152 5.29 15.61 14.96
C ILE A 152 5.98 14.38 14.35
N ASN A 153 5.38 13.20 14.49
CA ASN A 153 5.99 11.97 13.99
C ASN A 153 6.07 11.92 12.46
N LEU A 154 5.01 12.34 11.77
CA LEU A 154 4.98 12.36 10.30
C LEU A 154 5.89 13.47 9.75
N ASP A 155 5.93 14.63 10.39
CA ASP A 155 6.80 15.74 9.98
C ASP A 155 8.28 15.40 10.18
N ASN A 156 8.63 14.78 11.30
CA ASN A 156 9.98 14.24 11.51
C ASN A 156 10.31 13.17 10.47
N PHE A 157 9.38 12.28 10.15
CA PHE A 157 9.60 11.27 9.11
C PHE A 157 9.87 11.92 7.74
N LYS A 158 9.06 12.90 7.32
CA LYS A 158 9.30 13.71 6.10
C LYS A 158 10.66 14.39 6.11
N LYS A 159 11.05 14.98 7.25
CA LYS A 159 12.37 15.62 7.41
C LYS A 159 13.51 14.62 7.20
N TYR A 160 13.42 13.42 7.74
CA TYR A 160 14.43 12.38 7.52
C TYR A 160 14.44 11.88 6.05
N LEU A 161 13.27 11.70 5.43
CA LEU A 161 13.15 11.32 4.02
C LEU A 161 13.80 12.34 3.08
N SER A 162 13.72 13.64 3.39
CA SER A 162 14.32 14.72 2.58
C SER A 162 15.84 14.59 2.39
N ARG A 163 16.51 13.76 3.19
CA ARG A 163 17.94 13.46 3.06
C ARG A 163 18.27 12.51 1.90
N GLY A 164 17.26 11.95 1.23
CA GLY A 164 17.44 11.08 0.07
C GLY A 164 17.94 9.66 0.38
N LEU A 165 18.00 9.28 1.67
CA LEU A 165 18.50 7.97 2.09
C LEU A 165 17.43 6.87 2.09
N GLY A 166 16.18 7.19 1.75
CA GLY A 166 15.04 6.26 1.86
C GLY A 166 14.65 5.97 3.32
N TYR A 167 13.99 4.84 3.57
CA TYR A 167 13.52 4.42 4.90
C TYR A 167 13.58 2.89 5.07
N LEU A 168 13.37 2.41 6.28
CA LEU A 168 13.21 0.98 6.59
C LEU A 168 11.74 0.68 6.85
N LEU A 169 11.18 -0.27 6.09
CA LEU A 169 9.84 -0.82 6.31
C LEU A 169 9.95 -2.07 7.18
N ILE A 170 9.24 -2.09 8.32
CA ILE A 170 9.38 -3.17 9.30
C ILE A 170 8.01 -3.67 9.79
N PRO A 171 7.89 -4.95 10.20
CA PRO A 171 6.77 -5.36 11.03
C PRO A 171 7.01 -4.94 12.48
N ALA A 172 5.94 -4.58 13.17
CA ALA A 172 5.96 -4.32 14.60
C ALA A 172 4.76 -5.00 15.28
N GLN A 173 4.96 -5.40 16.54
CA GLN A 173 3.88 -5.86 17.39
C GLN A 173 3.18 -4.64 17.99
N TYR A 174 1.89 -4.52 17.74
CA TYR A 174 1.06 -3.54 18.43
C TYR A 174 0.72 -4.04 19.85
N SER A 175 0.73 -3.12 20.81
CA SER A 175 0.29 -3.32 22.18
C SER A 175 -0.51 -2.10 22.62
N GLU A 176 -1.59 -2.31 23.38
CA GLU A 176 -2.43 -1.22 23.89
C GLU A 176 -1.75 -0.47 25.03
N ASN A 177 -0.91 -1.17 25.81
CA ASN A 177 -0.37 -0.67 27.07
C ASN A 177 1.15 -0.45 27.04
N SER A 178 1.79 -0.61 25.89
CA SER A 178 3.23 -0.40 25.74
C SER A 178 3.57 0.15 24.36
N PRO A 179 4.74 0.81 24.21
CA PRO A 179 5.27 1.14 22.91
C PRO A 179 5.30 -0.10 22.00
N PRO A 180 5.02 0.02 20.70
CA PRO A 180 5.09 -1.10 19.79
C PRO A 180 6.51 -1.69 19.75
N GLU A 181 6.59 -3.02 19.71
CA GLU A 181 7.87 -3.72 19.65
C GLU A 181 8.27 -3.95 18.19
N MET A 182 9.48 -3.54 17.82
CA MET A 182 10.00 -3.76 16.48
C MET A 182 10.43 -5.21 16.33
N ALA A 183 10.05 -5.84 15.22
CA ALA A 183 10.55 -7.18 14.91
C ALA A 183 12.07 -7.17 14.66
N GLU A 184 12.69 -8.35 14.74
CA GLU A 184 14.11 -8.54 14.41
C GLU A 184 14.48 -8.02 13.00
N GLN A 185 15.72 -7.55 12.84
CA GLN A 185 16.23 -6.98 11.58
C GLN A 185 16.13 -7.94 10.36
N LYS A 186 16.07 -9.25 10.60
CA LYS A 186 15.84 -10.26 9.55
C LYS A 186 14.48 -10.15 8.84
N TYR A 187 13.58 -9.29 9.33
CA TYR A 187 12.31 -8.99 8.67
C TYR A 187 12.27 -7.62 8.00
N TRP A 188 13.29 -6.78 8.20
CA TRP A 188 13.28 -5.40 7.71
C TRP A 188 13.52 -5.37 6.21
N ILE A 189 12.87 -4.42 5.52
CA ILE A 189 13.02 -4.19 4.08
C ILE A 189 13.42 -2.73 3.86
N LYS A 190 14.54 -2.52 3.18
CA LYS A 190 14.97 -1.18 2.78
C LYS A 190 14.14 -0.70 1.58
N LYS A 191 13.67 0.54 1.67
CA LYS A 191 12.87 1.24 0.66
C LYS A 191 13.49 2.57 0.31
N ASN A 192 13.42 2.98 -0.96
CA ASN A 192 13.94 4.28 -1.40
C ASN A 192 12.81 5.26 -1.74
N LYS A 193 11.66 4.78 -2.20
CA LYS A 193 10.53 5.64 -2.59
C LYS A 193 9.33 5.45 -1.67
N ILE A 194 8.65 6.57 -1.42
CA ILE A 194 7.37 6.64 -0.73
C ILE A 194 6.58 7.78 -1.36
N LYS A 195 5.27 7.59 -1.59
CA LYS A 195 4.39 8.65 -2.08
C LYS A 195 3.74 9.32 -0.89
N ILE A 196 3.89 10.63 -0.76
CA ILE A 196 3.15 11.44 0.20
C ILE A 196 2.31 12.42 -0.59
N ILE A 197 0.99 12.31 -0.50
CA ILE A 197 0.05 13.04 -1.33
C ILE A 197 -1.08 13.59 -0.47
N GLU A 198 -1.54 14.79 -0.79
CA GLU A 198 -2.72 15.37 -0.15
C GLU A 198 -3.98 14.81 -0.80
N ALA A 199 -4.99 14.52 0.02
CA ALA A 199 -6.23 13.89 -0.45
C ALA A 199 -6.90 14.66 -1.59
N TRP A 200 -6.86 15.99 -1.55
CA TRP A 200 -7.46 16.84 -2.58
C TRP A 200 -6.84 16.68 -3.97
N LYS A 201 -5.59 16.20 -4.06
CA LYS A 201 -4.86 16.01 -5.33
C LYS A 201 -5.16 14.66 -5.99
N ILE A 202 -5.85 13.75 -5.31
CA ILE A 202 -6.10 12.38 -5.80
C ILE A 202 -7.25 12.40 -6.81
N GLY A 203 -7.01 11.86 -8.01
CA GLY A 203 -8.01 11.67 -9.06
C GLY A 203 -8.44 10.21 -9.23
N ASN A 204 -9.46 9.98 -10.05
CA ASN A 204 -10.07 8.66 -10.26
C ASN A 204 -9.13 7.55 -10.77
N HIS A 205 -7.99 7.94 -11.37
CA HIS A 205 -7.01 7.02 -11.94
C HIS A 205 -5.82 6.76 -11.02
N ASP A 206 -5.71 7.49 -9.90
CA ASP A 206 -4.71 7.21 -8.87
C ASP A 206 -5.06 5.93 -8.10
N ILE A 207 -4.06 5.12 -7.78
CA ILE A 207 -4.26 3.92 -6.95
C ILE A 207 -4.84 4.29 -5.58
N GLU A 208 -4.45 5.46 -5.05
CA GLU A 208 -4.93 6.02 -3.78
C GLU A 208 -6.41 6.38 -3.79
N ALA A 209 -7.06 6.49 -4.96
CA ALA A 209 -8.49 6.73 -5.05
C ALA A 209 -9.31 5.65 -4.31
N SER A 210 -8.78 4.43 -4.23
CA SER A 210 -9.39 3.33 -3.48
C SER A 210 -9.45 3.58 -1.96
N ALA A 211 -8.55 4.40 -1.43
CA ALA A 211 -8.44 4.73 0.00
C ALA A 211 -9.26 5.96 0.43
N ILE A 212 -9.81 6.74 -0.50
CA ILE A 212 -10.70 7.88 -0.19
C ILE A 212 -12.09 7.37 0.15
N ASN A 213 -12.56 7.52 1.38
CA ASN A 213 -13.89 7.05 1.79
C ASN A 213 -14.96 8.13 1.56
N GLU A 214 -16.23 7.73 1.48
CA GLU A 214 -17.36 8.66 1.31
C GLU A 214 -17.46 9.72 2.41
N ASN A 215 -17.09 9.35 3.64
CA ASN A 215 -17.14 10.21 4.82
C ASN A 215 -15.84 10.99 5.05
N ASP A 216 -14.85 10.85 4.16
CA ASP A 216 -13.66 11.71 4.22
C ASP A 216 -14.09 13.15 3.91
N ILE A 217 -13.45 14.11 4.58
CA ILE A 217 -13.70 15.53 4.39
C ILE A 217 -12.37 16.20 4.03
N PRO A 218 -11.88 16.06 2.79
CA PRO A 218 -10.55 16.51 2.43
C PRO A 218 -10.32 18.00 2.69
N ILE A 219 -9.11 18.36 3.12
CA ILE A 219 -8.68 19.75 3.22
C ILE A 219 -8.40 20.26 1.82
N ILE A 220 -9.19 21.23 1.37
CA ILE A 220 -9.04 21.88 0.07
C ILE A 220 -8.45 23.28 0.30
N PRO A 221 -7.34 23.66 -0.35
CA PRO A 221 -6.86 25.05 -0.30
C PRO A 221 -7.87 26.04 -0.89
N ASP A 222 -7.97 27.25 -0.33
CA ASP A 222 -8.95 28.27 -0.73
C ASP A 222 -8.88 28.67 -2.22
N ASN A 223 -7.71 28.52 -2.84
CA ASN A 223 -7.47 28.85 -4.24
C ASN A 223 -7.80 27.69 -5.21
N VAL A 224 -8.38 26.58 -4.74
CA VAL A 224 -8.69 25.39 -5.55
C VAL A 224 -10.21 25.20 -5.63
N ALA A 225 -10.81 25.54 -6.76
CA ALA A 225 -12.27 25.47 -6.95
C ALA A 225 -12.80 24.05 -7.24
N ASN A 226 -12.08 23.27 -8.06
CA ASN A 226 -12.51 21.95 -8.53
C ASN A 226 -11.40 20.90 -8.34
N PRO A 227 -11.09 20.49 -7.11
CA PRO A 227 -10.09 19.47 -6.84
C PRO A 227 -10.53 18.10 -7.40
N PRO A 228 -9.61 17.28 -7.94
CA PRO A 228 -9.93 15.99 -8.54
C PRO A 228 -10.62 15.01 -7.58
N VAL A 229 -10.41 15.16 -6.26
CA VAL A 229 -11.02 14.29 -5.24
C VAL A 229 -12.56 14.35 -5.25
N PHE A 230 -13.16 15.44 -5.72
CA PHE A 230 -14.60 15.60 -5.76
C PHE A 230 -15.27 14.56 -6.67
N GLU A 231 -14.63 14.15 -7.76
CA GLU A 231 -15.18 13.11 -8.63
C GLU A 231 -15.31 11.76 -7.89
N ILE A 232 -14.36 11.47 -7.00
CA ILE A 232 -14.33 10.22 -6.21
C ILE A 232 -15.44 10.27 -5.16
N LEU A 233 -15.54 11.36 -4.41
CA LEU A 233 -16.54 11.54 -3.35
C LEU A 233 -17.97 11.52 -3.91
N HIS A 234 -18.20 12.21 -5.03
CA HIS A 234 -19.51 12.22 -5.68
C HIS A 234 -19.93 10.83 -6.19
N LYS A 235 -18.99 10.01 -6.69
CA LYS A 235 -19.29 8.63 -7.10
C LYS A 235 -19.65 7.73 -5.91
N ARG A 236 -19.01 7.93 -4.75
CA ARG A 236 -19.20 7.11 -3.55
C ARG A 236 -20.45 7.50 -2.77
N GLY A 237 -20.78 8.78 -2.67
CA GLY A 237 -22.00 9.26 -2.00
C GLY A 237 -23.31 8.93 -2.72
N LYS A 238 -23.25 8.30 -3.91
CA LYS A 238 -24.41 7.79 -4.65
C LYS A 238 -24.65 6.29 -4.48
N ALA A 239 -23.77 5.59 -3.77
CA ALA A 239 -23.81 4.13 -3.59
C ALA A 239 -24.64 3.70 -2.39
#